data_AF-A0A4U6M6R8-F1
#
_entry.id   AF-A0A4U6M6R8-F1
#
_cell.length_a   1.000
_cell.length_b   1.000
_cell.length_c   1.000
_cell.angle_alpha   90.00
_cell.angle_beta   90.00
_cell.angle_gamma   90.00
#
_symmetry.space_group_name_H-M   'P 1'
#
loop_
_entity.id
_entity.type
_entity.pdbx_description
1 polymer ?
#
loop_
_entity_poly.entity_id
_entity_poly.type
_entity_poly.pdbx_seq_one_letter_code
_entity_poly.pdbx_strand_id
1 'polypeptide(L)' 'QQAVDWLHQQAEEEALHLLFARTDFDRYFQQTLQAVKNNDLSPRTGLRHISEFIQHHYFQ' A
#
# COMPACT_ATOMS: atom_id res chain seq x y z
N GLN A 1 -0.15 25.14 -13.82
CA GLN A 1 -0.36 24.31 -12.62
C GLN A 1 -1.37 23.18 -12.85
N GLN A 2 -2.64 23.46 -13.15
CA GLN A 2 -3.72 22.44 -13.19
C GLN A 2 -3.43 21.16 -14.01
N ALA A 3 -2.81 21.28 -15.19
CA ALA A 3 -2.48 20.10 -16.00
C ALA A 3 -1.42 19.20 -15.35
N VAL A 4 -0.46 19.78 -14.62
CA VAL A 4 0.57 19.03 -13.89
C VAL A 4 -0.03 18.34 -12.68
N ASP A 5 -0.91 19.03 -11.95
CA ASP A 5 -1.60 18.47 -10.78
C ASP A 5 -2.49 17.28 -11.20
N TRP A 6 -3.21 17.41 -12.33
CA TRP A 6 -4.00 16.32 -12.89
C TRP A 6 -3.15 15.12 -13.30
N LEU A 7 -2.02 15.36 -13.99
CA LEU A 7 -1.09 14.28 -14.35
C LEU A 7 -0.53 13.57 -13.11
N HIS A 8 -0.20 14.32 -12.06
CA HIS A 8 0.30 13.75 -10.81
C HIS A 8 -0.76 12.85 -10.16
N GLN A 9 -2.00 13.33 -10.04
CA GLN A 9 -3.09 12.55 -9.46
C GLN A 9 -3.36 11.26 -10.24
N GLN A 10 -3.37 11.32 -11.57
CA GLN A 10 -3.57 10.13 -12.39
C GLN A 10 -2.42 9.11 -12.22
N ALA A 11 -1.18 9.59 -12.10
CA ALA A 11 -0.04 8.72 -11.87
C ALA A 11 -0.11 8.03 -10.49
N GLU A 12 -0.51 8.76 -9.44
CA GLU A 12 -0.70 8.19 -8.10
C GLU A 12 -1.85 7.17 -8.07
N GLU A 13 -3.00 7.51 -8.63
CA GLU A 13 -4.17 6.63 -8.67
C GLU A 13 -3.87 5.32 -9.41
N GLU A 14 -3.25 5.39 -10.59
CA GLU A 14 -2.90 4.21 -11.38
C GLU A 14 -1.86 3.35 -10.64
N ALA A 15 -0.84 3.97 -10.04
CA ALA A 15 0.16 3.23 -9.26
C ALA A 15 -0.46 2.47 -8.08
N LEU A 16 -1.39 3.11 -7.35
CA LEU A 16 -2.12 2.47 -6.26
C LEU A 16 -3.05 1.36 -6.78
N HIS A 17 -3.79 1.62 -7.87
CA HIS A 17 -4.67 0.63 -8.47
C HIS A 17 -3.90 -0.63 -8.89
N LEU A 18 -2.75 -0.46 -9.56
CA LEU A 18 -1.89 -1.57 -9.96
C LEU A 18 -1.29 -2.32 -8.77
N LEU A 19 -0.97 -1.62 -7.67
CA LEU A 19 -0.46 -2.25 -6.46
C LEU A 19 -1.54 -3.11 -5.79
N PHE A 20 -2.74 -2.56 -5.58
CA PHE A 20 -3.86 -3.26 -4.93
C PHE A 20 -4.51 -4.32 -5.82
N ALA A 21 -4.34 -4.27 -7.14
CA ALA A 21 -4.78 -5.34 -8.04
C ALA A 21 -3.98 -6.65 -7.86
N ARG A 22 -2.81 -6.60 -7.20
CA ARG A 22 -1.97 -7.78 -6.97
C ARG A 22 -2.50 -8.57 -5.78
N THR A 23 -2.87 -9.83 -6.02
CA THR A 23 -3.52 -10.69 -5.03
C THR A 23 -2.66 -10.97 -3.80
N ASP A 24 -1.33 -11.04 -3.97
CA ASP A 24 -0.36 -11.19 -2.89
C ASP A 24 -0.33 -9.94 -1.99
N PHE A 25 -0.24 -8.75 -2.58
CA PHE A 25 -0.27 -7.50 -1.84
C PHE A 25 -1.60 -7.27 -1.14
N ASP A 26 -2.74 -7.42 -1.84
CA ASP A 26 -4.06 -7.24 -1.24
C ASP A 26 -4.25 -8.18 -0.04
N ARG A 27 -3.90 -9.46 -0.18
CA ARG A 27 -3.97 -10.41 0.93
C ARG A 27 -3.13 -9.97 2.13
N TYR A 28 -1.88 -9.58 1.89
CA TYR A 28 -0.98 -9.13 2.96
C TYR A 28 -1.49 -7.85 3.64
N PHE A 29 -2.00 -6.90 2.85
CA PHE A 29 -2.62 -5.68 3.34
C PHE A 29 -3.85 -5.98 4.22
N GLN A 30 -4.78 -6.82 3.76
CA GLN A 30 -5.97 -7.18 4.54
C GLN A 30 -5.61 -7.86 5.86
N GLN A 31 -4.63 -8.78 5.85
CA GLN A 31 -4.14 -9.43 7.07
C GLN A 31 -3.55 -8.41 8.05
N THR A 32 -2.72 -7.49 7.55
CA THR A 32 -2.13 -6.43 8.37
C THR A 32 -3.20 -5.50 8.94
N LEU A 33 -4.20 -5.14 8.13
CA LEU A 33 -5.33 -4.30 8.55
C LEU A 33 -6.15 -4.98 9.66
N GLN A 34 -6.41 -6.29 9.53
CA GLN A 34 -7.12 -7.05 10.56
C GLN A 34 -6.32 -7.11 11.86
N ALA A 35 -5.00 -7.35 11.80
CA ALA A 35 -4.14 -7.34 12.98
C ALA A 35 -4.13 -5.98 13.70
N VAL A 36 -4.15 -4.87 12.94
CA VAL A 36 -4.29 -3.53 13.53
C VAL A 36 -5.67 -3.33 14.16
N LYS A 37 -6.75 -3.75 13.48
CA LYS A 37 -8.12 -3.66 14.02
C LYS A 37 -8.31 -4.48 15.30
N ASN A 38 -7.62 -5.61 15.41
CA ASN A 38 -7.67 -6.49 16.58
C ASN A 38 -6.75 -6.03 17.72
N ASN A 39 -5.99 -4.95 17.54
CA ASN A 39 -4.96 -4.46 18.47
C ASN A 39 -3.75 -5.39 18.64
N ASP A 40 -3.57 -6.37 17.75
CA ASP A 40 -2.38 -7.23 17.70
C ASP A 40 -1.16 -6.45 17.19
N LEU A 41 -1.38 -5.43 16.34
CA LEU A 41 -0.36 -4.52 15.85
C LEU A 41 -0.74 -3.06 16.11
N SER A 42 0.24 -2.25 16.49
CA SER A 42 0.07 -0.80 16.45
C SER A 42 -0.04 -0.32 14.98
N PRO A 43 -0.78 0.78 14.70
CA PRO A 43 -0.85 1.33 13.34
C PRO A 43 0.52 1.63 12.72
N ARG A 44 1.46 2.13 13.53
CA ARG A 44 2.84 2.39 13.09
C ARG A 44 3.56 1.11 12.67
N THR A 45 3.38 0.03 13.42
CA THR A 45 3.98 -1.27 13.11
C THR A 45 3.35 -1.87 11.85
N GLY A 46 2.03 -1.78 11.70
CA GLY A 46 1.34 -2.23 10.48
C GLY A 46 1.82 -1.50 9.23
N LEU A 47 1.96 -0.18 9.29
CA LEU A 47 2.50 0.60 8.18
C LEU A 47 3.93 0.20 7.83
N ARG A 48 4.80 -0.01 8.83
CA ARG A 48 6.17 -0.48 8.61
C ARG A 48 6.19 -1.82 7.86
N HIS A 49 5.36 -2.78 8.26
CA HIS A 49 5.28 -4.09 7.61
C HIS A 49 4.83 -3.97 6.15
N ILE A 50 3.84 -3.12 5.86
CA ILE A 50 3.40 -2.83 4.48
C ILE A 50 4.56 -2.24 3.66
N SER A 51 5.29 -1.27 4.21
CA SER A 51 6.45 -0.67 3.53
C SER A 51 7.55 -1.70 3.26
N GLU A 52 7.88 -2.55 4.23
CA GLU A 52 8.87 -3.63 4.09
C GLU A 52 8.45 -4.66 3.03
N PHE A 53 7.17 -5.03 2.98
CA PHE A 53 6.64 -5.94 1.96
C PHE A 53 6.84 -5.37 0.56
N ILE A 54 6.44 -4.11 0.34
CA ILE A 54 6.55 -3.43 -0.96
C ILE A 54 8.01 -3.36 -1.40
N GLN A 55 8.91 -2.92 -0.49
CA GLN A 55 10.34 -2.78 -0.79
C GLN A 55 10.97 -4.11 -1.19
N HIS A 56 10.70 -5.19 -0.45
CA HIS A 56 11.31 -6.48 -0.73
C HIS A 56 10.70 -7.21 -1.94
N HIS A 57 9.40 -7.05 -2.21
CA HIS A 57 8.73 -7.82 -3.27
C HIS A 57 8.73 -7.13 -4.64
N TYR A 58 8.83 -5.80 -4.69
CA TYR A 58 8.65 -5.05 -5.93
C TYR A 58 9.81 -4.13 -6.32
N PHE A 59 10.79 -3.92 -5.43
CA PHE A 59 11.90 -2.98 -5.68
C PHE A 59 13.30 -3.59 -5.42
N GLN A 60 13.40 -4.92 -5.30
CA GLN A 60 14.69 -5.64 -5.28
C GLN A 60 15.26 -5.87 -6.67
#